data_AF-A0A9D5GPW3-F1
#
_entry.id   AF-A0A9D5GPW3-F1
#
_cell.length_a   1.000
_cell.length_b   1.000
_cell.length_c   1.000
_cell.angle_alpha   90.00
_cell.angle_beta   90.00
_cell.angle_gamma   90.00
#
_symmetry.space_group_name_H-M   'P 1'
#
loop_
_entity.id
_entity.type
_entity.pdbx_description
1 polymer ?
#
loop_
_entity_poly.entity_id
_entity_poly.type
_entity_poly.pdbx_seq_one_letter_code
_entity_poly.pdbx_strand_id
1 'polypeptide(L)' 'MEEKLEFSEGFVDLHTKAYEEILKGNGFGIQETRQAIKIVCDIRHASPVGLKGEYHPMARECTTKHPFSI' A
#
# COMPACT_ATOMS: atom_id res chain seq x y z
N MET A 1 -8.69 4.34 21.48
CA MET A 1 -7.95 5.43 20.83
C MET A 1 -7.15 4.78 19.72
N GLU A 2 -7.51 5.03 18.46
CA GLU A 2 -6.63 4.71 17.33
C GLU A 2 -5.53 5.78 17.31
N GLU A 3 -4.33 5.38 17.71
CA GLU A 3 -3.15 6.21 17.59
C GLU A 3 -2.77 6.25 16.11
N LYS A 4 -2.86 7.44 15.49
CA LYS A 4 -2.47 7.62 14.08
C LYS A 4 -0.95 7.49 14.00
N LEU A 5 -0.50 6.35 13.50
CA LEU A 5 0.90 6.15 13.15
C LEU A 5 1.23 7.00 11.93
N GLU A 6 1.99 8.08 12.13
CA GLU A 6 2.47 8.95 11.06
C GLU A 6 3.91 8.56 10.70
N PHE A 7 4.10 8.10 9.46
CA PHE A 7 5.38 7.56 8.97
C PHE A 7 6.13 8.51 8.02
N SER A 8 5.66 9.75 7.86
CA SER A 8 6.15 10.70 6.86
C SER A 8 7.57 11.20 7.15
N GLU A 9 7.95 11.37 8.42
CA GLU A 9 9.25 11.94 8.82
C GLU A 9 10.44 10.97 8.66
N GLY A 10 10.19 9.65 8.69
CA GLY A 10 11.25 8.63 8.69
C GLY A 10 11.63 8.07 7.32
N PHE A 11 11.02 8.54 6.23
CA PHE A 11 11.08 7.87 4.93
C PHE A 11 12.44 8.01 4.20
N VAL A 12 13.22 9.04 4.54
CA VAL A 12 14.44 9.42 3.83
C VAL A 12 15.54 8.35 3.96
N ASP A 13 15.68 7.73 5.14
CA ASP A 13 16.80 6.82 5.43
C ASP A 13 16.41 5.32 5.38
N LEU A 14 15.17 5.00 5.02
CA LEU A 14 14.69 3.61 5.03
C LEU A 14 15.49 2.71 4.08
N HIS A 15 15.95 3.24 2.95
CA HIS A 15 16.77 2.48 2.01
C HIS A 15 18.12 2.09 2.63
N THR A 16 18.80 3.03 3.28
CA THR A 16 20.08 2.76 3.96
C THR A 16 19.92 1.68 5.03
N LYS A 17 18.90 1.81 5.88
CA LYS A 17 18.57 0.81 6.91
C LYS A 17 18.23 -0.56 6.30
N ALA A 18 17.48 -0.58 5.19
CA ALA A 18 17.17 -1.83 4.50
C ALA A 18 18.44 -2.54 4.00
N TYR A 19 19.40 -1.80 3.43
CA TYR A 19 20.68 -2.37 3.02
C TYR A 19 21.50 -2.89 4.21
N GLU A 20 21.55 -2.17 5.33
CA GLU A 20 22.22 -2.63 6.54
C GLU A 20 21.65 -3.97 7.04
N GLU A 21 20.33 -4.12 7.07
CA GLU A 21 19.70 -5.37 7.50
C GLU A 21 19.91 -6.52 6.50
N ILE A 22 19.89 -6.23 5.19
CA ILE A 22 20.23 -7.23 4.16
C ILE A 22 21.66 -7.75 4.38
N LEU A 23 22.63 -6.87 4.61
CA LEU A 23 24.04 -7.25 4.81
C LEU A 23 24.26 -8.03 6.12
N LYS A 24 23.43 -7.81 7.15
CA LYS A 24 23.43 -8.60 8.40
C LYS A 24 22.76 -9.97 8.26
N GLY A 25 22.14 -10.27 7.12
CA GLY A 25 21.37 -11.50 6.91
C GLY A 25 19.90 -11.43 7.38
N ASN A 26 19.42 -10.26 7.79
CA ASN A 26 18.05 -10.00 8.23
C ASN A 26 17.17 -9.39 7.12
N GLY A 27 17.57 -9.53 5.86
CA GLY A 27 16.80 -9.00 4.72
C GLY A 27 15.48 -9.73 4.50
N PHE A 28 14.51 -9.05 3.87
CA PHE A 28 13.24 -9.67 3.50
C PHE A 28 13.39 -10.51 2.23
N GLY A 29 13.08 -11.81 2.34
CA GLY A 29 13.12 -12.74 1.23
C GLY A 29 11.81 -12.84 0.46
N ILE A 30 11.76 -13.84 -0.43
CA ILE A 30 10.59 -14.11 -1.28
C ILE A 30 9.40 -14.56 -0.44
N GLN A 31 9.62 -15.33 0.63
CA GLN A 31 8.51 -15.89 1.41
C GLN A 31 7.78 -14.80 2.20
N GLU A 32 8.54 -13.87 2.76
CA GLU A 32 8.06 -12.69 3.49
C GLU A 32 7.25 -11.77 2.57
N THR A 33 7.68 -11.63 1.31
CA THR A 33 7.06 -10.70 0.35
C THR A 33 5.88 -11.32 -0.42
N ARG A 34 5.79 -12.65 -0.49
CA ARG A 34 4.81 -13.40 -1.29
C ARG A 34 3.37 -13.01 -1.00
N GLN A 35 3.01 -12.83 0.28
CA GLN A 35 1.64 -12.49 0.67
C GLN A 35 1.21 -11.13 0.12
N ALA A 36 2.07 -10.12 0.24
CA ALA A 36 1.79 -8.78 -0.26
C ALA A 36 1.60 -8.79 -1.79
N ILE A 37 2.49 -9.50 -2.51
CA ILE A 37 2.39 -9.67 -3.97
C ILE A 37 1.07 -10.33 -4.36
N LYS A 38 0.67 -11.39 -3.64
CA LYS A 38 -0.60 -12.08 -3.90
C LYS A 38 -1.79 -11.14 -3.71
N ILE A 39 -1.84 -10.39 -2.61
CA ILE A 39 -2.93 -9.46 -2.31
C ILE A 39 -3.06 -8.41 -3.42
N VAL A 40 -1.97 -7.77 -3.84
CA VAL A 40 -2.03 -6.75 -4.90
C VAL A 40 -2.39 -7.35 -6.26
N CYS A 41 -1.98 -8.60 -6.53
CA CYS A 41 -2.38 -9.32 -7.73
C CYS A 41 -3.88 -9.61 -7.74
N ASP A 42 -4.43 -10.10 -6.63
CA ASP A 42 -5.85 -10.40 -6.50
C ASP A 42 -6.68 -9.12 -6.63
N ILE A 43 -6.27 -8.01 -5.98
CA ILE A 43 -6.94 -6.70 -6.09
C ILE A 43 -6.95 -6.21 -7.54
N ARG A 44 -5.84 -6.34 -8.27
CA ARG A 44 -5.73 -5.89 -9.66
C ARG A 44 -6.70 -6.60 -10.60
N HIS A 45 -6.99 -7.87 -10.35
CA HIS A 45 -7.85 -8.69 -11.21
C HIS A 45 -9.29 -8.83 -10.68
N ALA A 46 -9.57 -8.33 -9.48
CA ALA A 46 -10.91 -8.34 -8.92
C ALA A 46 -11.83 -7.41 -9.72
N SER A 47 -13.05 -7.89 -10.01
CA SER A 47 -14.08 -7.04 -10.60
C SER A 47 -14.62 -6.06 -9.54
N PRO A 48 -14.60 -4.74 -9.78
CA PRO A 48 -15.09 -3.77 -8.81
C PRO A 48 -16.61 -3.89 -8.67
N VAL A 49 -17.08 -4.01 -7.43
CA VAL A 49 -18.53 -4.14 -7.11
C VAL A 49 -19.24 -2.79 -6.92
N GLY A 50 -18.47 -1.69 -6.89
CA GLY A 50 -18.95 -0.34 -6.56
C GLY A 50 -19.09 -0.10 -5.05
N LEU A 51 -19.82 0.95 -4.66
CA LEU A 51 -20.10 1.30 -3.26
C LEU A 51 -21.13 0.36 -2.62
N LYS A 52 -20.78 -0.93 -2.51
CA LYS A 52 -21.61 -1.98 -1.91
C LYS A 52 -20.88 -2.64 -0.75
N GLY A 53 -21.54 -2.74 0.41
CA GLY A 53 -20.96 -3.32 1.61
C GLY A 53 -20.01 -2.37 2.34
N GLU A 54 -18.93 -2.92 2.91
CA GLU A 54 -17.88 -2.16 3.60
C GLU A 54 -16.97 -1.45 2.59
N TYR A 55 -16.80 -0.14 2.75
CA TYR A 55 -15.88 0.66 1.93
C TYR A 55 -15.35 1.85 2.72
N HIS A 56 -14.21 2.37 2.27
CA HIS A 56 -13.58 3.53 2.89
C HIS A 56 -14.43 4.81 2.70
N PRO A 57 -14.60 5.68 3.72
CA PRO A 57 -15.42 6.89 3.62
C PRO A 57 -15.10 7.79 2.41
N MET A 58 -13.82 7.94 2.08
CA MET A 58 -13.37 8.72 0.91
C MET A 58 -13.89 8.19 -0.43
N ALA A 59 -14.30 6.91 -0.52
CA ALA A 59 -14.85 6.36 -1.76
C ALA A 59 -16.21 6.99 -2.14
N ARG A 60 -16.89 7.67 -1.20
CA ARG A 60 -18.11 8.45 -1.46
C ARG A 60 -17.84 9.84 -2.01
N GLU A 61 -16.60 10.33 -1.90
CA GLU A 61 -16.28 11.67 -2.35
C GLU A 61 -16.38 11.75 -3.87
N CYS A 62 -16.96 12.85 -4.38
CA CYS A 62 -17.07 13.07 -5.81
C CYS A 62 -15.67 13.14 -6.42
N THR A 63 -15.27 12.10 -7.13
CA THR A 63 -14.06 12.16 -7.95
C THR A 63 -14.29 13.24 -9.01
N THR A 64 -13.47 14.29 -8.98
CA THR A 64 -13.47 15.29 -10.04
C THR A 64 -13.13 14.58 -11.35
N LYS A 65 -13.83 14.93 -12.43
CA LYS A 65 -13.46 14.43 -13.76
C LYS A 65 -12.02 14.87 -14.01
N HIS A 66 -11.15 13.91 -14.33
CA HIS A 66 -9.74 14.20 -14.58
C HIS A 66 -9.66 15.30 -15.65
N PRO A 67 -8.89 16.38 -15.42
CA PRO A 67 -8.87 17.58 -16.28
C PRO A 67 -8.38 17.30 -17.70
N PHE A 68 -7.73 16.16 -17.90
CA PHE A 68 -7.42 15.61 -19.21
C PHE A 68 -8.14 14.28 -19.34
N SER A 69 -9.39 14.31 -19.81
CA SER A 69 -10.00 13.14 -20.43
C SER A 69 -9.45 13.07 -21.86
N ILE A 70 -8.73 12.00 -22.18
CA ILE A 70 -8.53 11.58 -23.57
C ILE A 70 -9.85 10.94 -24.03
#